data_AF-A0A444H6T3-F1
#
_entry.id   AF-A0A444H6T3-F1
#
_cell.length_a   1.000
_cell.length_b   1.000
_cell.length_c   1.000
_cell.angle_alpha   90.00
_cell.angle_beta   90.00
_cell.angle_gamma   90.00
#
_symmetry.space_group_name_H-M   'P 1'
#
loop_
_entity.id
_entity.type
_entity.pdbx_description
1 polymer ?
#
loop_
_entity_poly.entity_id
_entity_poly.type
_entity_poly.pdbx_seq_one_letter_code
_entity_poly.pdbx_strand_id
1 'polypeptide(L)'
;MKKIKNLSVFMILFSVLTFVSCETEPVDPVLSGGEGENPGTNPGTNPGTSEGDYWPMAINNQWVFSEDGETLDPMKITGTENVGGNSYFKIDQFFTNAGTSELTGSAVMLLRKNGGDYSVRVSVNIPDQEGVSITVTPFEFSFLKDNLATGESWTQTVTQTTTTVIPDFPMEIPPVNLTLKFTGTIVEKNATAQINGVTYTDVIKVKLLQQVDATMGAPATSVVTNIWFSKNVGPIKSVSVEDGFENNQELKSYILN
;
A
#
# COMPACT_ATOMS: atom_id res chain seq x y z
N MET A 1 -36.40 5.42 43.71
CA MET A 1 -36.33 5.14 42.26
C MET A 1 -34.90 5.50 41.85
N LYS A 2 -33.94 4.56 41.75
CA LYS A 2 -33.57 3.80 40.52
C LYS A 2 -33.60 4.68 39.25
N LYS A 3 -32.59 4.78 38.39
CA LYS A 3 -31.20 4.28 38.30
C LYS A 3 -30.65 4.75 36.92
N ILE A 4 -29.32 4.99 36.82
CA ILE A 4 -28.43 4.78 35.65
C ILE A 4 -28.45 5.82 34.51
N LYS A 5 -27.34 6.22 33.85
CA LYS A 5 -25.86 6.30 34.05
C LYS A 5 -25.33 6.85 32.70
N ASN A 6 -24.24 7.63 32.76
CA ASN A 6 -23.16 7.76 31.78
C ASN A 6 -23.45 7.35 30.33
N LEU A 7 -23.52 8.34 29.43
CA LEU A 7 -23.31 8.13 28.00
C LEU A 7 -21.81 7.86 27.78
N SER A 8 -21.41 6.59 27.95
CA SER A 8 -20.12 6.09 27.51
C SER A 8 -20.04 6.22 26.00
N VAL A 9 -19.20 7.15 25.53
CA VAL A 9 -18.70 7.12 24.16
C VAL A 9 -17.91 5.83 24.01
N PHE A 10 -18.34 5.05 23.03
CA PHE A 10 -17.95 3.68 22.75
C PHE A 10 -16.44 3.64 22.46
N MET A 11 -15.68 3.03 23.36
CA MET A 11 -14.28 2.70 23.14
C MET A 11 -14.28 1.39 22.32
N ILE A 12 -14.06 1.49 21.01
CA ILE A 12 -13.97 0.32 20.14
C ILE A 12 -12.58 -0.29 20.31
N LEU A 13 -12.57 -1.49 20.88
CA LEU A 13 -11.41 -2.33 21.14
C LEU A 13 -11.08 -3.07 19.83
N PHE A 14 -9.88 -2.86 19.26
CA PHE A 14 -9.44 -3.59 18.06
C PHE A 14 -9.23 -5.07 18.40
N SER A 15 -10.02 -5.94 17.77
CA SER A 15 -9.85 -7.39 17.80
C SER A 15 -9.59 -7.87 16.38
N VAL A 16 -8.46 -8.56 16.21
CA VAL A 16 -7.91 -9.11 14.97
C VAL A 16 -8.80 -10.25 14.48
N LEU A 17 -9.32 -10.19 13.24
CA LEU A 17 -9.76 -11.36 12.47
C LEU A 17 -9.60 -11.15 10.95
N THR A 18 -9.16 -12.22 10.29
CA THR A 18 -8.80 -12.41 8.88
C THR A 18 -10.02 -12.50 7.96
N PHE A 19 -9.96 -11.89 6.77
CA PHE A 19 -10.99 -12.02 5.72
C PHE A 19 -10.59 -13.09 4.70
N VAL A 20 -11.49 -14.05 4.47
CA VAL A 20 -11.44 -15.00 3.33
C VAL A 20 -12.29 -14.43 2.21
N SER A 21 -11.72 -14.25 1.01
CA SER A 21 -12.48 -13.94 -0.21
C SER A 21 -12.53 -15.16 -1.13
N CYS A 22 -13.75 -15.59 -1.50
CA CYS A 22 -13.99 -16.51 -2.62
C CYS A 22 -14.29 -15.68 -3.86
N GLU A 23 -13.46 -15.78 -4.90
CA GLU A 23 -13.70 -15.15 -6.21
C GLU A 23 -14.39 -16.12 -7.18
N THR A 24 -15.37 -15.61 -7.93
CA THR A 24 -15.78 -16.16 -9.23
C THR A 24 -15.25 -15.23 -10.32
N GLU A 25 -14.23 -15.69 -11.04
CA GLU A 25 -13.60 -15.00 -12.17
C GLU A 25 -14.49 -15.02 -13.43
N PRO A 26 -14.58 -13.91 -14.17
CA PRO A 26 -14.91 -13.95 -15.59
C PRO A 26 -13.64 -14.06 -16.45
N VAL A 27 -13.73 -14.89 -17.50
CA VAL A 27 -12.72 -15.09 -18.54
C VAL A 27 -12.54 -13.86 -19.44
N ASP A 28 -11.29 -13.48 -19.68
CA ASP A 28 -10.89 -12.30 -20.46
C ASP A 28 -10.44 -12.66 -21.90
N PRO A 29 -10.88 -11.92 -22.95
CA PRO A 29 -10.37 -12.09 -24.30
C PRO A 29 -9.27 -11.07 -24.68
N VAL A 30 -8.06 -11.63 -24.88
CA VAL A 30 -6.94 -11.27 -25.79
C VAL A 30 -6.80 -9.83 -26.35
N LEU A 31 -5.59 -9.32 -26.08
CA LEU A 31 -4.83 -8.14 -26.52
C LEU A 31 -4.93 -7.65 -27.98
N SER A 32 -4.90 -6.33 -28.16
CA SER A 32 -4.23 -5.54 -29.22
C SER A 32 -4.42 -4.05 -28.85
N GLY A 33 -3.50 -3.09 -28.87
CA GLY A 33 -2.25 -2.83 -29.59
C GLY A 33 -2.35 -1.38 -30.10
N GLY A 34 -1.49 -0.44 -29.67
CA GLY A 34 -1.50 0.92 -30.21
C GLY A 34 -0.73 1.95 -29.39
N GLU A 35 0.39 2.41 -29.95
CA GLU A 35 1.28 3.48 -29.48
C GLU A 35 0.62 4.87 -29.58
N GLY A 36 0.99 5.78 -28.67
CA GLY A 36 0.63 7.21 -28.75
C GLY A 36 1.41 8.07 -27.76
N GLU A 37 2.35 8.86 -28.27
CA GLU A 37 3.12 9.88 -27.55
C GLU A 37 2.33 11.20 -27.40
N ASN A 38 2.41 11.89 -26.23
CA ASN A 38 2.54 13.35 -26.12
C ASN A 38 2.76 13.83 -24.64
N PRO A 39 3.12 15.11 -24.34
CA PRO A 39 4.24 15.43 -23.45
C PRO A 39 3.87 16.29 -22.22
N GLY A 40 4.75 16.33 -21.22
CA GLY A 40 4.61 17.24 -20.07
C GLY A 40 5.92 17.35 -19.29
N THR A 41 6.40 18.58 -19.11
CA THR A 41 7.73 18.94 -18.61
C THR A 41 7.84 18.98 -17.07
N ASN A 42 8.72 18.13 -16.52
CA ASN A 42 9.65 18.26 -15.36
C ASN A 42 9.24 18.94 -14.02
N PRO A 43 9.74 18.45 -12.87
CA PRO A 43 11.15 18.65 -12.53
C PRO A 43 11.87 17.41 -11.94
N GLY A 44 12.85 16.90 -12.68
CA GLY A 44 14.10 16.32 -12.19
C GLY A 44 14.03 15.00 -11.45
N THR A 45 13.79 13.89 -12.16
CA THR A 45 14.19 12.55 -11.69
C THR A 45 14.48 11.64 -12.88
N ASN A 46 15.75 11.53 -13.29
CA ASN A 46 16.18 10.31 -13.95
C ASN A 46 16.17 9.23 -12.85
N PRO A 47 15.32 8.20 -12.91
CA PRO A 47 15.20 7.21 -11.84
C PRO A 47 16.45 6.33 -11.67
N GLY A 48 17.49 6.57 -12.47
CA GLY A 48 18.70 5.77 -12.51
C GLY A 48 18.43 4.37 -13.06
N THR A 49 19.49 3.65 -13.34
CA THR A 49 19.43 2.23 -13.71
C THR A 49 19.57 1.38 -12.46
N SER A 50 18.67 0.40 -12.28
CA SER A 50 18.85 -0.62 -11.25
C SER A 50 19.77 -1.74 -11.76
N GLU A 51 20.58 -2.31 -10.88
CA GLU A 51 21.46 -3.46 -11.18
C GLU A 51 20.75 -4.82 -10.97
N GLY A 52 19.42 -4.83 -10.74
CA GLY A 52 18.60 -6.03 -10.63
C GLY A 52 17.14 -5.72 -10.26
N ASP A 53 16.41 -6.70 -9.73
CA ASP A 53 15.03 -6.47 -9.30
C ASP A 53 14.80 -6.81 -7.82
N TYR A 54 14.53 -5.79 -7.01
CA TYR A 54 14.23 -5.95 -5.59
C TYR A 54 12.76 -6.28 -5.33
N TRP A 55 11.92 -6.24 -6.37
CA TRP A 55 10.58 -6.80 -6.35
C TRP A 55 10.19 -7.28 -7.75
N PRO A 56 10.56 -8.52 -8.13
CA PRO A 56 10.24 -9.07 -9.44
C PRO A 56 8.74 -9.02 -9.72
N MET A 57 8.34 -8.22 -10.72
CA MET A 57 6.94 -8.01 -11.08
C MET A 57 6.56 -8.90 -12.27
N ALA A 58 5.98 -10.06 -12.00
CA ALA A 58 5.37 -10.94 -13.00
C ALA A 58 4.07 -11.52 -12.45
N ILE A 59 3.09 -11.74 -13.33
CA ILE A 59 1.80 -12.34 -12.96
C ILE A 59 2.06 -13.73 -12.34
N ASN A 60 1.32 -14.04 -11.27
CA ASN A 60 1.45 -15.25 -10.44
C ASN A 60 2.69 -15.32 -9.55
N ASN A 61 3.55 -14.29 -9.52
CA ASN A 61 4.52 -14.17 -8.43
C ASN A 61 3.80 -14.05 -7.09
N GLN A 62 4.31 -14.77 -6.09
CA GLN A 62 3.66 -14.94 -4.79
C GLN A 62 4.66 -14.93 -3.65
N TRP A 63 4.25 -14.35 -2.53
CA TRP A 63 5.00 -14.32 -1.28
C TRP A 63 4.07 -14.73 -0.13
N VAL A 64 4.48 -15.72 0.65
CA VAL A 64 3.75 -16.20 1.82
C VAL A 64 4.51 -15.74 3.06
N PHE A 65 3.87 -14.91 3.86
CA PHE A 65 4.42 -14.37 5.09
C PHE A 65 3.86 -15.10 6.31
N SER A 66 4.52 -14.92 7.44
CA SER A 66 3.94 -15.23 8.75
C SER A 66 3.99 -14.03 9.67
N GLU A 67 2.95 -13.91 10.49
CA GLU A 67 2.78 -12.91 11.54
C GLU A 67 2.56 -13.67 12.85
N ASP A 68 3.39 -13.42 13.86
CA ASP A 68 3.37 -14.12 15.15
C ASP A 68 3.36 -15.67 15.06
N GLY A 69 4.02 -16.21 14.03
CA GLY A 69 4.13 -17.65 13.76
C GLY A 69 3.00 -18.23 12.89
N GLU A 70 1.87 -17.53 12.81
CA GLU A 70 0.73 -17.89 11.96
C GLU A 70 1.02 -17.56 10.50
N THR A 71 0.57 -18.43 9.59
CA THR A 71 0.80 -18.24 8.16
C THR A 71 -0.31 -17.39 7.58
N LEU A 72 0.06 -16.31 6.90
CA LEU A 72 -0.88 -15.43 6.22
C LEU A 72 -1.25 -15.99 4.85
N ASP A 73 -2.38 -15.51 4.30
CA ASP A 73 -2.71 -15.75 2.90
C ASP A 73 -1.61 -15.22 1.98
N PRO A 74 -1.35 -15.85 0.82
CA PRO A 74 -0.31 -15.39 -0.09
C PRO A 74 -0.59 -13.97 -0.61
N MET A 75 0.43 -13.13 -0.58
CA MET A 75 0.49 -11.90 -1.36
C MET A 75 0.82 -12.27 -2.81
N LYS A 76 -0.03 -11.92 -3.77
CA LYS A 76 0.06 -12.34 -5.17
C LYS A 76 -0.07 -11.19 -6.15
N ILE A 77 0.73 -11.23 -7.22
CA ILE A 77 0.47 -10.43 -8.42
C ILE A 77 -0.60 -11.12 -9.25
N THR A 78 -1.78 -10.52 -9.34
CA THR A 78 -2.97 -11.13 -9.95
C THR A 78 -3.22 -10.70 -11.38
N GLY A 79 -2.60 -9.62 -11.84
CA GLY A 79 -2.79 -9.14 -13.20
C GLY A 79 -2.02 -7.85 -13.49
N THR A 80 -2.37 -7.23 -14.60
CA THR A 80 -1.80 -5.95 -15.04
C THR A 80 -2.90 -4.97 -15.40
N GLU A 81 -2.64 -3.68 -15.21
CA GLU A 81 -3.58 -2.60 -15.55
C GLU A 81 -2.83 -1.42 -16.17
N ASN A 82 -3.42 -0.78 -17.18
CA ASN A 82 -2.88 0.45 -17.76
C ASN A 82 -3.63 1.66 -17.22
N VAL A 83 -2.92 2.53 -16.49
CA VAL A 83 -3.50 3.77 -15.93
C VAL A 83 -2.69 4.96 -16.43
N GLY A 84 -3.34 5.86 -17.18
CA GLY A 84 -2.71 7.07 -17.69
C GLY A 84 -1.46 6.81 -18.54
N GLY A 85 -1.48 5.76 -19.37
CA GLY A 85 -0.36 5.37 -20.24
C GLY A 85 0.77 4.61 -19.54
N ASN A 86 0.66 4.32 -18.24
CA ASN A 86 1.64 3.54 -17.50
C ASN A 86 1.08 2.15 -17.18
N SER A 87 1.91 1.12 -17.36
CA SER A 87 1.59 -0.26 -16.98
C SER A 87 1.87 -0.48 -15.50
N TYR A 88 0.91 -1.09 -14.83
CA TYR A 88 0.98 -1.49 -13.42
C TYR A 88 0.72 -2.98 -13.27
N PHE A 89 1.18 -3.55 -12.16
CA PHE A 89 0.90 -4.90 -11.70
C PHE A 89 -0.06 -4.85 -10.52
N LYS A 90 -1.20 -5.54 -10.61
CA LYS A 90 -2.18 -5.61 -9.52
C LYS A 90 -1.69 -6.57 -8.45
N ILE A 91 -1.72 -6.12 -7.20
CA ILE A 91 -1.38 -6.93 -6.02
C ILE A 91 -2.57 -6.98 -5.07
N ASP A 92 -2.85 -8.14 -4.49
CA ASP A 92 -4.00 -8.37 -3.60
C ASP A 92 -3.74 -7.99 -2.14
N GLN A 93 -2.48 -7.94 -1.73
CA GLN A 93 -2.04 -7.57 -0.38
C GLN A 93 -0.81 -6.66 -0.42
N PHE A 94 -0.63 -5.83 0.61
CA PHE A 94 0.55 -4.96 0.75
C PHE A 94 0.86 -4.69 2.23
N PHE A 95 2.10 -4.27 2.52
CA PHE A 95 2.62 -4.11 3.89
C PHE A 95 2.06 -2.90 4.66
N THR A 96 1.24 -2.08 4.01
CA THR A 96 0.55 -0.96 4.66
C THR A 96 -0.95 -1.18 4.59
N ASN A 97 -1.61 -1.22 5.74
CA ASN A 97 -3.06 -1.35 5.81
C ASN A 97 -3.72 -0.12 5.16
N ALA A 98 -4.61 -0.36 4.21
CA ALA A 98 -5.52 0.64 3.67
C ALA A 98 -6.95 0.19 4.00
N GLY A 99 -7.50 0.66 5.12
CA GLY A 99 -8.87 0.35 5.49
C GLY A 99 -9.27 0.90 6.84
N THR A 100 -10.54 1.26 6.98
CA THR A 100 -11.20 1.48 8.26
C THR A 100 -12.18 0.33 8.49
N SER A 101 -12.28 -0.15 9.73
CA SER A 101 -13.10 -1.31 10.11
C SER A 101 -14.61 -1.16 9.89
N GLU A 102 -15.07 0.02 9.45
CA GLU A 102 -16.48 0.41 9.41
C GLU A 102 -17.00 0.69 8.00
N LEU A 103 -16.13 0.77 6.98
CA LEU A 103 -16.53 0.97 5.59
C LEU A 103 -16.33 -0.32 4.79
N THR A 104 -17.36 -0.74 4.06
CA THR A 104 -17.35 -1.94 3.18
C THR A 104 -16.54 -1.72 1.89
N GLY A 105 -15.51 -0.89 1.94
CA GLY A 105 -14.68 -0.57 0.78
C GLY A 105 -13.59 -1.62 0.57
N SER A 106 -13.25 -1.89 -0.69
CA SER A 106 -12.10 -2.71 -1.07
C SER A 106 -10.98 -1.83 -1.63
N ALA A 107 -9.78 -1.93 -1.07
CA ALA A 107 -8.60 -1.29 -1.65
C ALA A 107 -8.14 -2.05 -2.91
N VAL A 108 -7.71 -1.31 -3.93
CA VAL A 108 -7.03 -1.84 -5.11
C VAL A 108 -5.64 -1.22 -5.18
N MET A 109 -4.63 -2.10 -5.23
CA MET A 109 -3.22 -1.74 -5.19
C MET A 109 -2.55 -2.13 -6.50
N LEU A 110 -1.87 -1.15 -7.09
CA LEU A 110 -1.23 -1.25 -8.38
C LEU A 110 0.26 -0.89 -8.23
N LEU A 111 1.13 -1.88 -8.35
CA LEU A 111 2.58 -1.72 -8.29
C LEU A 111 3.14 -1.26 -9.63
N ARG A 112 4.14 -0.41 -9.59
CA ARG A 112 4.90 -0.01 -10.77
C ARG A 112 6.38 0.10 -10.44
N LYS A 113 7.20 -0.28 -11.40
CA LYS A 113 8.65 -0.05 -11.39
C LYS A 113 9.04 0.84 -12.58
N ASN A 114 9.88 1.83 -12.34
CA ASN A 114 10.51 2.62 -13.39
C ASN A 114 11.97 2.88 -13.01
N GLY A 115 12.91 2.22 -13.69
CA GLY A 115 14.32 2.25 -13.28
C GLY A 115 14.49 1.68 -11.87
N GLY A 116 15.11 2.46 -10.98
CA GLY A 116 15.26 2.10 -9.57
C GLY A 116 14.10 2.52 -8.66
N ASP A 117 13.05 3.16 -9.18
CA ASP A 117 11.90 3.64 -8.40
C ASP A 117 10.75 2.62 -8.44
N TYR A 118 10.25 2.25 -7.26
CA TYR A 118 9.11 1.36 -7.08
C TYR A 118 8.00 2.15 -6.39
N SER A 119 6.85 2.25 -7.06
CA SER A 119 5.68 2.95 -6.58
C SER A 119 4.49 2.01 -6.42
N VAL A 120 3.60 2.38 -5.50
CA VAL A 120 2.28 1.77 -5.34
C VAL A 120 1.22 2.84 -5.50
N ARG A 121 0.28 2.58 -6.40
CA ARG A 121 -0.94 3.35 -6.55
C ARG A 121 -2.05 2.66 -5.77
N VAL A 122 -2.69 3.43 -4.90
CA VAL A 122 -3.77 2.99 -4.03
C VAL A 122 -5.05 3.66 -4.48
N SER A 123 -6.09 2.86 -4.68
CA SER A 123 -7.45 3.32 -4.88
C SER A 123 -8.39 2.52 -3.98
N VAL A 124 -9.56 3.06 -3.69
CA VAL A 124 -10.59 2.35 -2.92
C VAL A 124 -11.88 2.36 -3.71
N ASN A 125 -12.53 1.20 -3.77
CA ASN A 125 -13.88 1.06 -4.26
C ASN A 125 -14.79 0.95 -3.05
N ILE A 126 -15.70 1.93 -2.89
CA ILE A 126 -16.68 1.94 -1.81
C ILE A 126 -18.05 1.75 -2.47
N PRO A 127 -18.74 0.63 -2.23
CA PRO A 127 -20.06 0.40 -2.80
C PRO A 127 -21.06 1.38 -2.19
N ASP A 128 -22.01 1.85 -3.00
CA ASP A 128 -23.10 2.70 -2.52
C ASP A 128 -23.91 1.98 -1.44
N GLN A 129 -24.25 2.69 -0.37
CA GLN A 129 -25.07 2.17 0.73
C GLN A 129 -26.29 3.04 0.94
N GLU A 130 -27.49 2.45 0.79
CA GLU A 130 -28.77 3.15 0.98
C GLU A 130 -28.88 4.46 0.18
N GLY A 131 -28.27 4.48 -1.02
CA GLY A 131 -28.23 5.64 -1.91
C GLY A 131 -27.11 6.65 -1.61
N VAL A 132 -26.40 6.51 -0.49
CA VAL A 132 -25.21 7.32 -0.19
C VAL A 132 -24.02 6.80 -1.00
N SER A 133 -23.41 7.69 -1.78
CA SER A 133 -22.21 7.40 -2.55
C SER A 133 -21.01 8.11 -1.95
N ILE A 134 -19.91 7.38 -1.74
CA ILE A 134 -18.64 7.92 -1.25
C ILE A 134 -17.58 7.62 -2.30
N THR A 135 -16.92 8.65 -2.81
CA THR A 135 -15.79 8.52 -3.74
C THR A 135 -14.54 9.07 -3.09
N VAL A 136 -13.42 8.37 -3.29
CA VAL A 136 -12.11 8.76 -2.78
C VAL A 136 -11.13 8.76 -3.93
N THR A 137 -10.40 9.87 -4.13
CA THR A 137 -9.44 9.96 -5.23
C THR A 137 -8.26 9.00 -4.99
N PRO A 138 -7.76 8.32 -6.03
CA PRO A 138 -6.57 7.50 -5.91
C PRO A 138 -5.32 8.36 -5.67
N PHE A 139 -4.32 7.78 -5.02
CA PHE A 139 -3.00 8.40 -4.86
C PHE A 139 -1.91 7.38 -5.16
N GLU A 140 -0.69 7.84 -5.43
CA GLU A 140 0.46 7.00 -5.71
C GLU A 140 1.68 7.52 -4.96
N PHE A 141 2.49 6.64 -4.40
CA PHE A 141 3.74 7.02 -3.74
C PHE A 141 4.87 6.01 -3.99
N SER A 142 6.10 6.50 -4.00
CA SER A 142 7.31 5.67 -4.05
C SER A 142 7.59 5.03 -2.68
N PHE A 143 7.67 3.71 -2.63
CA PHE A 143 7.96 2.95 -1.40
C PHE A 143 9.40 2.40 -1.37
N LEU A 144 10.08 2.30 -2.52
CA LEU A 144 11.49 1.92 -2.62
C LEU A 144 12.16 2.70 -3.76
N LYS A 145 13.38 3.20 -3.51
CA LYS A 145 14.28 3.74 -4.54
C LYS A 145 15.63 3.04 -4.46
N ASP A 146 15.79 1.96 -5.19
CA ASP A 146 16.96 1.06 -5.09
C ASP A 146 18.26 1.66 -5.63
N ASN A 147 18.18 2.78 -6.35
CA ASN A 147 19.31 3.54 -6.87
C ASN A 147 19.95 4.44 -5.80
N LEU A 148 19.25 4.73 -4.71
CA LEU A 148 19.77 5.58 -3.63
C LEU A 148 20.82 4.85 -2.78
N ALA A 149 21.75 5.62 -2.23
CA ALA A 149 22.76 5.13 -1.29
C ALA A 149 22.20 5.00 0.14
N THR A 150 22.89 4.24 0.99
CA THR A 150 22.54 4.15 2.42
C THR A 150 22.55 5.54 3.08
N GLY A 151 21.48 5.84 3.83
CA GLY A 151 21.25 7.13 4.49
C GLY A 151 20.51 8.15 3.64
N GLU A 152 20.43 7.96 2.31
CA GLU A 152 19.67 8.85 1.45
C GLU A 152 18.16 8.65 1.63
N SER A 153 17.41 9.72 1.40
CA SER A 153 15.97 9.77 1.63
C SER A 153 15.25 10.49 0.51
N TRP A 154 13.97 10.20 0.36
CA TRP A 154 13.04 10.93 -0.49
C TRP A 154 11.79 11.31 0.31
N THR A 155 11.08 12.33 -0.17
CA THR A 155 9.79 12.72 0.41
C THR A 155 8.81 13.01 -0.70
N GLN A 156 7.57 12.61 -0.48
CA GLN A 156 6.45 12.85 -1.37
C GLN A 156 5.23 13.25 -0.56
N THR A 157 4.53 14.28 -1.02
CA THR A 157 3.24 14.70 -0.46
C THR A 157 2.17 14.44 -1.52
N VAL A 158 1.10 13.77 -1.11
CA VAL A 158 -0.07 13.53 -1.96
C VAL A 158 -1.34 13.95 -1.22
N THR A 159 -2.36 14.34 -1.97
CA THR A 159 -3.67 14.69 -1.41
C THR A 159 -4.68 13.66 -1.87
N GLN A 160 -5.41 13.11 -0.91
CA GLN A 160 -6.58 12.28 -1.14
C GLN A 160 -7.83 13.11 -0.85
N THR A 161 -8.76 13.15 -1.80
CA THR A 161 -10.03 13.88 -1.67
C THR A 161 -11.17 12.87 -1.55
N THR A 162 -11.97 13.03 -0.50
CA THR A 162 -13.20 12.28 -0.29
C THR A 162 -14.40 13.16 -0.59
N THR A 163 -15.29 12.68 -1.45
CA THR A 163 -16.58 13.30 -1.78
C THR A 163 -17.72 12.39 -1.36
N THR A 164 -18.75 12.95 -0.75
CA THR A 164 -19.95 12.21 -0.32
C THR A 164 -21.19 12.82 -0.97
N VAL A 165 -22.02 11.98 -1.57
CA VAL A 165 -23.31 12.35 -2.14
C VAL A 165 -24.40 11.62 -1.36
N ILE A 166 -25.32 12.37 -0.76
CA ILE A 166 -26.49 11.84 -0.05
C ILE A 166 -27.75 12.26 -0.82
N PRO A 167 -28.59 11.32 -1.27
CA PRO A 167 -29.85 11.62 -1.93
C PRO A 167 -30.75 12.46 -1.02
N ASP A 168 -31.48 13.39 -1.62
CA ASP A 168 -32.44 14.27 -0.94
C ASP A 168 -31.86 15.16 0.18
N PHE A 169 -30.53 15.19 0.36
CA PHE A 169 -29.90 16.13 1.26
C PHE A 169 -29.95 17.54 0.65
N PRO A 170 -30.39 18.57 1.40
CA PRO A 170 -30.76 19.87 0.84
C PRO A 170 -29.57 20.73 0.38
N MET A 171 -28.34 20.23 0.50
CA MET A 171 -27.11 20.96 0.21
C MET A 171 -25.99 20.00 -0.19
N GLU A 172 -25.05 20.47 -1.01
CA GLU A 172 -23.85 19.68 -1.33
C GLU A 172 -22.93 19.56 -0.12
N ILE A 173 -22.38 18.37 0.09
CA ILE A 173 -21.39 18.12 1.14
C ILE A 173 -20.02 18.53 0.58
N PRO A 174 -19.31 19.49 1.19
CA PRO A 174 -18.00 19.88 0.74
C PRO A 174 -17.02 18.69 0.76
N PRO A 175 -16.11 18.58 -0.23
CA PRO A 175 -15.08 17.55 -0.21
C PRO A 175 -14.15 17.70 0.99
N VAL A 176 -13.71 16.57 1.53
CA VAL A 176 -12.70 16.50 2.59
C VAL A 176 -11.36 16.14 1.96
N ASN A 177 -10.34 16.94 2.21
CA ASN A 177 -8.97 16.69 1.74
C ASN A 177 -8.11 16.15 2.87
N LEU A 178 -7.47 15.01 2.63
CA LEU A 178 -6.47 14.40 3.49
C LEU A 178 -5.09 14.55 2.84
N THR A 179 -4.16 15.21 3.53
CA THR A 179 -2.77 15.32 3.09
C THR A 179 -1.96 14.18 3.69
N LEU A 180 -1.36 13.37 2.82
CA LEU A 180 -0.49 12.26 3.18
C LEU A 180 0.94 12.66 2.82
N LYS A 181 1.85 12.53 3.77
CA LYS A 181 3.29 12.74 3.57
C LYS A 181 4.03 11.43 3.78
N PHE A 182 4.73 11.00 2.74
CA PHE A 182 5.58 9.81 2.75
C PHE A 182 7.05 10.24 2.74
N THR A 183 7.84 9.71 3.67
CA THR A 183 9.30 9.88 3.69
C THR A 183 9.94 8.50 3.72
N GLY A 184 10.66 8.16 2.65
CA GLY A 184 11.43 6.92 2.58
C GLY A 184 12.92 7.18 2.81
N THR A 185 13.60 6.25 3.48
CA THR A 185 15.05 6.29 3.73
C THR A 185 15.65 4.91 3.50
N ILE A 186 16.75 4.82 2.75
CA ILE A 186 17.55 3.59 2.66
C ILE A 186 18.35 3.46 3.95
N VAL A 187 17.98 2.49 4.79
CA VAL A 187 18.63 2.26 6.09
C VAL A 187 19.86 1.37 5.93
N GLU A 188 19.75 0.34 5.08
CA GLU A 188 20.83 -0.59 4.76
C GLU A 188 20.76 -0.95 3.28
N LYS A 189 21.90 -1.23 2.66
CA LYS A 189 22.02 -1.66 1.27
C LYS A 189 23.15 -2.66 1.14
N ASN A 190 23.01 -3.64 0.25
CA ASN A 190 23.92 -4.78 0.11
C ASN A 190 24.14 -5.54 1.43
N ALA A 191 23.10 -5.57 2.27
CA ALA A 191 23.14 -6.23 3.56
C ALA A 191 22.87 -7.74 3.44
N THR A 192 23.08 -8.45 4.53
CA THR A 192 22.66 -9.84 4.70
C THR A 192 21.62 -9.90 5.82
N ALA A 193 20.52 -10.61 5.60
CA ALA A 193 19.48 -10.83 6.60
C ALA A 193 19.20 -12.32 6.76
N GLN A 194 18.94 -12.77 8.00
CA GLN A 194 18.44 -14.11 8.26
C GLN A 194 16.97 -14.05 8.63
N ILE A 195 16.12 -14.70 7.83
CA ILE A 195 14.67 -14.78 8.05
C ILE A 195 14.29 -16.26 8.07
N ASN A 196 13.65 -16.72 9.14
CA ASN A 196 13.24 -18.12 9.29
C ASN A 196 14.34 -19.16 9.00
N GLY A 197 15.60 -18.85 9.36
CA GLY A 197 16.76 -19.73 9.14
C GLY A 197 17.32 -19.71 7.70
N VAL A 198 16.75 -18.92 6.80
CA VAL A 198 17.26 -18.69 5.44
C VAL A 198 18.07 -17.39 5.42
N THR A 199 19.29 -17.47 4.87
CA THR A 199 20.15 -16.30 4.66
C THR A 199 19.87 -15.67 3.30
N TYR A 200 19.44 -14.42 3.32
CA TYR A 200 19.25 -13.58 2.14
C TYR A 200 20.41 -12.60 2.02
N THR A 201 21.03 -12.55 0.84
CA THR A 201 22.08 -11.56 0.49
C THR A 201 21.48 -10.45 -0.36
N ASP A 202 22.29 -9.40 -0.61
CA ASP A 202 21.90 -8.25 -1.41
C ASP A 202 20.56 -7.67 -0.94
N VAL A 203 20.47 -7.39 0.36
CA VAL A 203 19.26 -6.88 1.00
C VAL A 203 19.31 -5.35 1.09
N ILE A 204 18.21 -4.71 0.71
CA ILE A 204 17.91 -3.31 1.02
C ILE A 204 16.89 -3.27 2.15
N LYS A 205 17.24 -2.55 3.22
CA LYS A 205 16.28 -2.18 4.26
C LYS A 205 15.84 -0.75 4.02
N VAL A 206 14.53 -0.55 3.87
CA VAL A 206 13.91 0.75 3.74
C VAL A 206 13.14 1.08 5.02
N LYS A 207 13.19 2.34 5.44
CA LYS A 207 12.26 2.89 6.42
C LYS A 207 11.31 3.83 5.69
N LEU A 208 10.02 3.55 5.77
CA LEU A 208 8.95 4.38 5.25
C LEU A 208 8.18 5.00 6.41
N LEU A 209 8.18 6.32 6.50
CA LEU A 209 7.37 7.10 7.42
C LEU A 209 6.18 7.67 6.65
N GLN A 210 4.97 7.27 7.04
CA GLN A 210 3.73 7.90 6.60
C GLN A 210 3.26 8.85 7.70
N GLN A 211 2.93 10.09 7.34
CA GLN A 211 2.33 11.07 8.23
C GLN A 211 1.02 11.55 7.63
N VAL A 212 0.01 11.66 8.48
CA VAL A 212 -1.30 12.19 8.13
C VAL A 212 -1.52 13.44 8.96
N ASP A 213 -1.74 14.57 8.30
CA ASP A 213 -2.02 15.82 9.00
C ASP A 213 -3.37 15.74 9.72
N ALA A 214 -3.48 16.47 10.84
CA ALA A 214 -4.74 16.60 11.56
C ALA A 214 -5.81 17.21 10.63
N THR A 215 -6.89 16.48 10.41
CA THR A 215 -8.01 16.91 9.56
C THR A 215 -9.33 16.71 10.30
N MET A 216 -10.25 17.66 10.16
CA MET A 216 -11.63 17.56 10.69
C MET A 216 -11.73 17.18 12.18
N GLY A 217 -10.77 17.63 13.00
CA GLY A 217 -10.75 17.35 14.45
C GLY A 217 -10.10 16.03 14.86
N ALA A 218 -9.66 15.20 13.91
CA ALA A 218 -8.81 14.05 14.19
C ALA A 218 -7.37 14.50 14.49
N PRO A 219 -6.67 13.87 15.46
CA PRO A 219 -5.25 14.13 15.69
C PRO A 219 -4.43 13.70 14.47
N ALA A 220 -3.24 14.31 14.32
CA ALA A 220 -2.27 13.82 13.35
C ALA A 220 -1.80 12.41 13.74
N THR A 221 -1.63 11.53 12.76
CA THR A 221 -1.15 10.16 12.97
C THR A 221 0.13 9.91 12.17
N SER A 222 0.91 8.93 12.61
CA SER A 222 2.10 8.51 11.88
C SER A 222 2.34 7.02 12.03
N VAL A 223 2.70 6.38 10.92
CA VAL A 223 3.07 4.97 10.87
C VAL A 223 4.50 4.88 10.36
N VAL A 224 5.33 4.10 11.05
CA VAL A 224 6.68 3.77 10.58
C VAL A 224 6.69 2.32 10.14
N THR A 225 6.99 2.08 8.87
CA THR A 225 7.15 0.73 8.32
C THR A 225 8.60 0.53 7.89
N ASN A 226 9.27 -0.50 8.40
CA ASN A 226 10.55 -0.96 7.87
C ASN A 226 10.31 -2.16 6.98
N ILE A 227 10.83 -2.15 5.75
CA ILE A 227 10.66 -3.25 4.79
C ILE A 227 12.04 -3.67 4.31
N TRP A 228 12.26 -4.98 4.26
CA TRP A 228 13.48 -5.58 3.71
C TRP A 228 13.16 -6.21 2.38
N PHE A 229 13.93 -5.85 1.35
CA PHE A 229 13.83 -6.39 0.01
C PHE A 229 15.13 -7.11 -0.32
N SER A 230 15.06 -8.37 -0.74
CA SER A 230 16.22 -9.11 -1.25
C SER A 230 16.19 -9.15 -2.77
N LYS A 231 17.34 -8.91 -3.38
CA LYS A 231 17.51 -8.90 -4.83
C LYS A 231 17.06 -10.23 -5.45
N ASN A 232 16.22 -10.13 -6.48
CA ASN A 232 15.59 -11.25 -7.21
C ASN A 232 14.69 -12.14 -6.36
N VAL A 233 14.31 -11.72 -5.15
CA VAL A 233 13.35 -12.42 -4.29
C VAL A 233 12.11 -11.57 -4.08
N GLY A 234 12.27 -10.28 -3.80
CA GLY A 234 11.17 -9.43 -3.38
C GLY A 234 11.23 -9.05 -1.91
N PRO A 235 10.10 -8.63 -1.32
CA PRO A 235 10.01 -8.37 0.11
C PRO A 235 10.22 -9.66 0.92
N ILE A 236 11.07 -9.58 1.94
CA ILE A 236 11.42 -10.71 2.81
C ILE A 236 11.01 -10.51 4.27
N LYS A 237 10.78 -9.26 4.68
CA LYS A 237 10.34 -8.88 6.03
C LYS A 237 9.68 -7.51 6.03
N SER A 238 8.69 -7.31 6.90
CA SER A 238 8.13 -6.00 7.23
C SER A 238 7.99 -5.87 8.75
N VAL A 239 8.28 -4.68 9.29
CA VAL A 239 7.98 -4.31 10.67
C VAL A 239 7.31 -2.94 10.68
N SER A 240 6.03 -2.90 11.03
CA SER A 240 5.22 -1.69 11.11
C SER A 240 4.95 -1.33 12.56
N VAL A 241 5.13 -0.05 12.91
CA VAL A 241 4.84 0.48 14.25
C VAL A 241 3.85 1.64 14.12
N GLU A 242 2.72 1.51 14.80
CA GLU A 242 1.65 2.51 14.92
C GLU A 242 1.20 2.57 16.38
N ASP A 243 1.22 3.76 16.99
CA ASP A 243 0.78 3.99 18.38
C ASP A 243 1.31 2.99 19.43
N GLY A 244 2.53 2.50 19.22
CA GLY A 244 3.21 1.54 20.11
C GLY A 244 2.84 0.08 19.88
N PHE A 245 1.96 -0.22 18.92
CA PHE A 245 1.71 -1.56 18.41
C PHE A 245 2.69 -1.88 17.29
N GLU A 246 3.33 -3.04 17.38
CA GLU A 246 4.23 -3.54 16.36
C GLU A 246 3.56 -4.71 15.64
N ASN A 247 3.56 -4.65 14.31
CA ASN A 247 3.24 -5.76 13.44
C ASN A 247 4.53 -6.21 12.74
N ASN A 248 4.88 -7.49 12.85
CA ASN A 248 6.05 -8.09 12.21
C ASN A 248 5.64 -9.24 11.29
N GLN A 249 6.03 -9.13 10.02
CA GLN A 249 5.79 -10.14 9.00
C GLN A 249 7.11 -10.65 8.45
N GLU A 250 7.29 -11.97 8.41
CA GLU A 250 8.51 -12.62 7.93
C GLU A 250 8.20 -13.61 6.82
N LEU A 251 8.98 -13.57 5.73
CA LEU A 251 8.77 -14.44 4.58
C LEU A 251 9.00 -15.91 4.96
N LYS A 252 8.03 -16.76 4.64
CA LYS A 252 8.13 -18.23 4.77
C LYS A 252 8.47 -18.90 3.45
N SER A 253 7.82 -18.49 2.36
CA SER A 253 8.05 -19.07 1.04
C SER A 253 7.64 -18.11 -0.06
N TYR A 254 8.13 -18.33 -1.27
CA TYR A 254 7.78 -17.52 -2.44
C TYR A 254 7.77 -18.37 -3.71
N ILE A 255 7.07 -17.88 -4.73
CA ILE A 255 7.06 -18.42 -6.10
C ILE A 255 7.31 -17.25 -7.04
N LEU A 256 8.30 -17.38 -7.94
CA LEU A 256 8.62 -16.39 -8.98
C LEU A 256 8.55 -17.07 -10.36
N ASN A 257 8.01 -16.37 -11.35
CA ASN A 257 7.85 -16.80 -12.73
C ASN A 257 8.68 -15.94 -13.70
#